data_AF-A0A495X7T2-F1
#
_entry.id   AF-A0A495X7T2-F1
#
_cell.length_a   1.000
_cell.length_b   1.000
_cell.length_c   1.000
_cell.angle_alpha   90.00
_cell.angle_beta   90.00
_cell.angle_gamma   90.00
#
_symmetry.space_group_name_H-M   'P 1'
#
loop_
_entity.id
_entity.type
_entity.pdbx_description
1 polymer ?
#
loop_
_entity_poly.entity_id
_entity_poly.type
_entity_poly.pdbx_seq_one_letter_code
_entity_poly.pdbx_strand_id
1 'polypeptide(L)'
;MSGVVGVVLLLCAGAAVFAALSWWQRSWPETPVFARPRPSGAVERGLRSDPNAGFFTDRGFLFRKRHFFVATGCPPTRIADFSSLDVRRRVQPVRVARVGLRSWWWFEDAFYRESAGYSERDVVALVRDHKDREQARRERAKLISELDANLRKRDQG
;
A
#
# COMPACT_ATOMS: atom_id res chain seq x y z
N MET A 1 18.54 42.15 -35.53
CA MET A 1 17.31 41.49 -35.03
C MET A 1 17.30 39.99 -35.29
N SER A 2 17.83 39.49 -36.41
CA SER A 2 17.90 38.07 -36.79
C SER A 2 18.68 37.16 -35.82
N GLY A 3 19.78 37.65 -35.22
CA GLY A 3 20.57 36.87 -34.25
C GLY A 3 19.83 36.58 -32.94
N VAL A 4 19.06 37.55 -32.43
CA VAL A 4 18.30 37.41 -31.18
C VAL A 4 17.17 36.39 -31.35
N VAL A 5 16.49 36.41 -32.49
CA VAL A 5 15.43 35.43 -32.82
C VAL A 5 16.00 34.02 -32.90
N GLY A 6 17.19 33.85 -33.51
CA GLY A 6 17.88 32.56 -33.57
C GLY A 6 18.23 31.99 -32.19
N VAL A 7 18.74 32.82 -31.28
CA VAL A 7 19.07 32.40 -29.90
C VAL A 7 17.81 32.02 -29.11
N VAL A 8 16.73 32.81 -29.23
CA VAL A 8 15.46 32.51 -28.54
C VAL A 8 14.86 31.19 -29.03
N LEU A 9 14.87 30.94 -30.34
CA LEU A 9 14.37 29.68 -30.89
C LEU A 9 15.20 28.47 -30.44
N LEU A 10 16.53 28.59 -30.37
CA LEU A 10 17.41 27.55 -29.85
C LEU A 10 17.14 27.24 -28.37
N LEU A 11 16.93 28.27 -27.55
CA LEU A 11 16.59 28.10 -26.13
C LEU A 11 15.22 27.42 -25.95
N CYS A 12 14.21 27.81 -26.72
CA CYS A 12 12.89 27.19 -26.68
C CYS A 12 12.94 25.71 -27.12
N ALA A 13 13.68 25.41 -28.19
CA ALA A 13 13.85 24.04 -28.66
C ALA A 13 14.61 23.19 -27.62
N GLY A 14 15.68 23.72 -27.02
CA GLY A 14 16.42 23.05 -25.95
C GLY A 14 15.54 22.77 -24.73
N ALA A 15 14.73 23.75 -24.30
CA ALA A 15 13.79 23.59 -23.19
C ALA A 15 12.71 22.54 -23.49
N ALA A 16 12.17 22.52 -24.71
CA ALA A 16 11.18 21.54 -25.14
C ALA A 16 11.74 20.11 -25.19
N VAL A 17 12.95 19.94 -25.74
CA VAL A 17 13.67 18.65 -25.77
C VAL A 17 13.99 18.19 -24.36
N PHE A 18 14.45 19.08 -23.48
CA PHE A 18 14.72 18.76 -22.08
C PHE A 18 13.45 18.36 -21.32
N ALA A 19 12.33 19.06 -21.54
CA ALA A 19 11.04 18.71 -20.96
C ALA A 19 10.53 17.35 -21.47
N ALA A 20 10.68 17.06 -22.76
CA ALA A 20 10.32 15.77 -23.35
C ALA A 20 11.19 14.63 -22.81
N LEU A 21 12.51 14.83 -22.76
CA LEU A 21 13.45 13.86 -22.20
C LEU A 21 13.22 13.63 -20.70
N SER A 22 12.93 14.68 -19.93
CA SER A 22 12.59 14.54 -18.51
C SER A 22 11.24 13.84 -18.30
N TRP A 23 10.28 14.06 -19.21
CA TRP A 23 9.01 13.33 -19.21
C TRP A 23 9.21 11.85 -19.56
N TRP A 24 10.14 11.53 -20.47
CA TRP A 24 10.51 10.15 -20.85
C TRP A 24 11.36 9.44 -19.81
N GLN A 25 12.30 10.16 -19.16
CA GLN A 25 13.03 9.72 -17.98
C GLN A 25 12.16 9.74 -16.70
N ARG A 26 10.83 9.63 -16.86
CA ARG A 26 9.93 9.03 -15.86
C ARG A 26 10.39 7.58 -15.58
N SER A 27 11.56 7.43 -14.99
CA SER A 27 11.99 6.17 -14.42
C SER A 27 10.93 5.76 -13.41
N TRP A 28 10.34 4.61 -13.65
CA TRP A 28 9.52 3.96 -12.66
C TRP A 28 10.44 3.58 -11.50
N PRO A 29 9.97 3.71 -10.25
CA PRO A 29 10.76 3.29 -9.11
C PRO A 29 11.12 1.81 -9.24
N GLU A 30 12.32 1.45 -8.79
CA GLU A 30 12.76 0.06 -8.80
C GLU A 30 11.76 -0.80 -8.03
N THR A 31 11.38 -1.94 -8.64
CA THR A 31 10.45 -2.87 -8.00
C THR A 31 11.21 -3.70 -6.96
N PRO A 32 10.91 -3.54 -5.65
CA PRO A 32 11.59 -4.32 -4.63
C PRO A 32 11.27 -5.81 -4.79
N VAL A 33 12.16 -6.68 -4.33
CA VAL A 33 12.08 -8.13 -4.56
C VAL A 33 10.76 -8.74 -4.07
N PHE A 34 10.22 -8.25 -2.94
CA PHE A 34 8.94 -8.71 -2.39
C PHE A 34 7.72 -8.30 -3.23
N ALA A 35 7.85 -7.24 -4.03
CA ALA A 35 6.80 -6.68 -4.87
C ALA A 35 6.76 -7.31 -6.27
N ARG A 36 7.79 -8.06 -6.64
CA ARG A 36 7.83 -8.76 -7.93
C ARG A 36 6.67 -9.75 -8.01
N PRO A 37 5.95 -9.81 -9.15
CA PRO A 37 4.92 -10.82 -9.36
C PRO A 37 5.51 -12.21 -9.14
N ARG A 38 4.98 -12.95 -8.17
CA ARG A 38 5.33 -14.37 -8.00
C ARG A 38 4.32 -15.22 -8.77
N PRO A 39 4.77 -16.29 -9.46
CA PRO A 39 3.84 -17.23 -10.07
C PRO A 39 2.86 -17.73 -9.02
N SER A 40 1.60 -17.81 -9.42
CA SER A 40 0.45 -18.13 -8.59
C SER A 40 0.52 -19.55 -8.04
N GLY A 41 1.36 -19.81 -7.04
CA GLY A 41 1.14 -20.92 -6.12
C GLY A 41 -0.23 -20.76 -5.47
N ALA A 42 -0.87 -21.89 -5.12
CA ALA A 42 -2.23 -22.03 -4.61
C ALA A 42 -2.82 -20.69 -4.12
N VAL A 43 -3.78 -20.15 -4.87
CA VAL A 43 -4.43 -18.87 -4.56
C VAL A 43 -5.14 -19.02 -3.22
N GLU A 44 -4.46 -18.64 -2.14
CA GLU A 44 -5.02 -18.67 -0.80
C GLU A 44 -6.24 -17.75 -0.78
N ARG A 45 -7.41 -18.37 -0.69
CA ARG A 45 -8.67 -17.65 -0.58
C ARG A 45 -8.77 -17.00 0.79
N GLY A 46 -9.25 -15.75 0.82
CA GLY A 46 -9.45 -14.99 2.05
C GLY A 46 -8.78 -13.62 2.04
N LEU A 47 -9.12 -12.84 3.05
CA LEU A 47 -8.54 -11.53 3.31
C LEU A 47 -7.32 -11.72 4.23
N ARG A 48 -6.15 -11.25 3.83
CA ARG A 48 -4.94 -11.30 4.67
C ARG A 48 -4.33 -9.92 4.84
N SER A 49 -3.80 -9.64 6.03
CA SER A 49 -2.98 -8.45 6.25
C SER A 49 -1.68 -8.56 5.43
N ASP A 50 -1.30 -7.48 4.75
CA ASP A 50 -0.04 -7.38 3.99
C ASP A 50 0.87 -6.36 4.68
N PRO A 51 1.79 -6.81 5.56
CA PRO A 51 2.66 -5.90 6.32
C PRO A 51 3.72 -5.21 5.45
N ASN A 52 3.99 -5.71 4.25
CA ASN A 52 4.93 -5.09 3.31
C ASN A 52 4.24 -4.05 2.42
N ALA A 53 2.91 -3.94 2.51
CA ALA A 53 2.16 -2.99 1.71
C ALA A 53 2.29 -1.58 2.29
N GLY A 54 2.47 -0.62 1.41
CA GLY A 54 2.64 0.76 1.82
C GLY A 54 2.69 1.72 0.65
N PHE A 55 2.65 3.00 1.01
CA PHE A 55 2.89 4.07 0.06
C PHE A 55 4.29 4.62 0.25
N PHE A 56 4.94 4.95 -0.85
CA PHE A 56 6.14 5.75 -0.85
C PHE A 56 5.97 6.94 -1.78
N THR A 57 6.70 7.99 -1.48
CA THR A 57 6.69 9.22 -2.26
C THR A 57 7.97 9.31 -3.06
N ASP A 58 7.84 9.61 -4.34
CA ASP A 58 8.95 9.89 -5.21
C ASP A 58 8.85 11.34 -5.71
N ARG A 59 9.98 12.04 -5.79
CA ARG A 59 10.05 13.43 -6.24
C ARG A 59 10.17 13.43 -7.77
N GLY A 60 9.07 13.76 -8.45
CA GLY A 60 9.06 13.88 -9.90
C GLY A 60 9.67 15.19 -10.41
N PHE A 61 9.61 15.36 -11.73
CA PHE A 61 9.93 16.61 -12.41
C PHE A 61 9.18 17.80 -11.80
N LEU A 62 9.85 18.96 -11.66
CA LEU A 62 9.33 20.17 -11.02
C LEU A 62 8.90 20.00 -9.56
N PHE A 63 9.57 19.12 -8.79
CA PHE A 63 9.28 18.89 -7.35
C PHE A 63 7.87 18.40 -7.05
N ARG A 64 7.09 17.98 -8.05
CA ARG A 64 5.77 17.41 -7.84
C ARG A 64 5.90 16.05 -7.16
N LYS A 65 5.30 15.91 -5.98
CA LYS A 65 5.23 14.65 -5.23
C LYS A 65 4.40 13.63 -6.02
N ARG A 66 4.94 12.44 -6.22
CA ARG A 66 4.25 11.30 -6.81
C ARG A 66 4.08 10.24 -5.74
N HIS A 67 2.86 9.76 -5.55
CA HIS A 67 2.59 8.68 -4.62
C HIS A 67 2.54 7.36 -5.39
N PHE A 68 3.23 6.35 -4.87
CA PHE A 68 3.22 5.00 -5.39
C PHE A 68 2.81 4.04 -4.29
N PHE A 69 2.00 3.07 -4.64
CA PHE A 69 1.64 1.95 -3.80
C PHE A 69 2.49 0.74 -4.19
N VAL A 70 3.03 0.04 -3.19
CA VAL A 70 3.75 -1.21 -3.37
C VAL A 70 3.26 -2.21 -2.33
N ALA A 71 3.20 -3.48 -2.69
CA ALA A 71 2.77 -4.53 -1.79
C ALA A 71 3.32 -5.89 -2.19
N THR A 72 3.08 -6.93 -1.39
CA THR A 72 3.61 -8.27 -1.65
C THR A 72 3.04 -8.85 -2.95
N GLY A 73 3.86 -8.93 -3.99
CA GLY A 73 3.45 -9.33 -5.34
C GLY A 73 2.69 -8.26 -6.13
N CYS A 74 2.72 -7.01 -5.70
CA CYS A 74 2.20 -5.86 -6.43
C CYS A 74 3.36 -4.90 -6.76
N PRO A 75 3.79 -4.79 -8.03
CA PRO A 75 4.80 -3.81 -8.41
C PRO A 75 4.31 -2.39 -8.12
N PRO A 76 5.23 -1.41 -8.01
CA PRO A 76 4.88 -0.02 -7.76
C PRO A 76 3.78 0.48 -8.71
N THR A 77 2.63 0.82 -8.14
CA THR A 77 1.46 1.31 -8.87
C THR A 77 1.24 2.77 -8.52
N ARG A 78 1.15 3.62 -9.53
CA ARG A 78 1.01 5.07 -9.32
C ARG A 78 -0.38 5.41 -8.78
N ILE A 79 -0.42 6.24 -7.75
CA ILE A 79 -1.65 6.73 -7.11
C ILE A 79 -1.80 8.21 -7.41
N ALA A 80 -2.85 8.55 -8.15
CA ALA A 80 -3.09 9.93 -8.59
C ALA A 80 -3.63 10.81 -7.46
N ASP A 81 -4.56 10.28 -6.66
CA ASP A 81 -5.30 11.05 -5.66
C ASP A 81 -5.13 10.44 -4.26
N PHE A 82 -3.89 10.44 -3.77
CA PHE A 82 -3.55 9.87 -2.46
C PHE A 82 -4.34 10.54 -1.32
N SER A 83 -4.53 11.85 -1.37
CA SER A 83 -5.27 12.62 -0.37
C SER A 83 -6.71 12.16 -0.20
N SER A 84 -7.45 11.92 -1.29
CA SER A 84 -8.83 11.46 -1.15
C SER A 84 -8.92 10.02 -0.65
N LEU A 85 -7.93 9.17 -0.99
CA LEU A 85 -7.88 7.81 -0.48
C LEU A 85 -7.58 7.80 1.03
N ASP A 86 -6.67 8.66 1.51
CA ASP A 86 -6.32 8.77 2.93
C ASP A 86 -7.48 9.28 3.80
N VAL A 87 -8.36 10.12 3.25
CA VAL A 87 -9.59 10.53 3.94
C VAL A 87 -10.61 9.38 3.94
N ARG A 88 -10.83 8.76 2.78
CA ARG A 88 -11.86 7.71 2.62
C ARG A 88 -11.57 6.44 3.41
N ARG A 89 -10.31 6.03 3.55
CA ARG A 89 -9.91 4.81 4.28
C ARG A 89 -10.41 4.75 5.72
N ARG A 90 -10.66 5.92 6.32
CA ARG A 90 -11.11 6.07 7.71
C ARG A 90 -12.57 5.70 7.89
N VAL A 91 -13.34 5.76 6.81
CA VAL A 91 -14.79 5.50 6.80
C VAL A 91 -15.08 4.16 6.15
N GLN A 92 -14.43 3.85 5.03
CA GLN A 92 -14.67 2.62 4.27
C GLN A 92 -13.38 2.05 3.69
N PRO A 93 -13.30 0.72 3.46
CA PRO A 93 -12.17 0.14 2.76
C PRO A 93 -12.05 0.69 1.36
N VAL A 94 -10.83 1.05 0.98
CA VAL A 94 -10.53 1.63 -0.33
C VAL A 94 -9.65 0.66 -1.11
N ARG A 95 -10.08 0.28 -2.31
CA ARG A 95 -9.24 -0.53 -3.19
C ARG A 95 -8.14 0.33 -3.79
N VAL A 96 -6.89 0.04 -3.45
CA VAL A 96 -5.71 0.82 -3.85
C VAL A 96 -5.10 0.31 -5.15
N ALA A 97 -5.07 -1.02 -5.32
CA ALA A 97 -4.51 -1.64 -6.51
C ALA A 97 -5.21 -2.96 -6.83
N ARG A 98 -5.12 -3.37 -8.10
CA ARG A 98 -5.53 -4.68 -8.58
C ARG A 98 -4.49 -5.19 -9.57
N VAL A 99 -3.96 -6.39 -9.32
CA VAL A 99 -2.98 -7.05 -10.18
C VAL A 99 -3.45 -8.48 -10.39
N GLY A 100 -3.89 -8.78 -11.62
CA GLY A 100 -4.53 -10.05 -11.94
C GLY A 100 -5.79 -10.29 -11.10
N LEU A 101 -5.82 -11.43 -10.39
CA LEU A 101 -6.92 -11.82 -9.51
C LEU A 101 -6.80 -11.23 -8.10
N ARG A 102 -5.69 -10.56 -7.77
CA ARG A 102 -5.45 -10.02 -6.44
C ARG A 102 -5.85 -8.54 -6.37
N SER A 103 -6.55 -8.17 -5.32
CA SER A 103 -6.80 -6.78 -4.97
C SER A 103 -6.18 -6.43 -3.63
N TRP A 104 -5.75 -5.18 -3.50
CA TRP A 104 -5.27 -4.62 -2.25
C TRP A 104 -6.22 -3.54 -1.77
N TRP A 105 -6.61 -3.67 -0.51
CA TRP A 105 -7.52 -2.80 0.20
C TRP A 105 -6.74 -2.06 1.28
N TRP A 106 -7.00 -0.77 1.42
CA TRP A 106 -6.52 0.05 2.51
C TRP A 106 -7.71 0.43 3.37
N PHE A 107 -7.68 0.04 4.63
CA PHE A 107 -8.75 0.30 5.56
C PHE A 107 -8.17 0.57 6.93
N GLU A 108 -8.61 1.69 7.55
CA GLU A 108 -7.96 2.24 8.73
C GLU A 108 -6.44 2.31 8.50
N ASP A 109 -5.62 1.83 9.43
CA ASP A 109 -4.15 1.90 9.39
C ASP A 109 -3.46 0.67 8.79
N ALA A 110 -4.20 -0.22 8.14
CA ALA A 110 -3.66 -1.48 7.62
C ALA A 110 -4.03 -1.73 6.15
N PHE A 111 -3.19 -2.54 5.52
CA PHE A 111 -3.40 -3.00 4.16
C PHE A 111 -3.76 -4.47 4.15
N TYR A 112 -4.70 -4.81 3.29
CA TYR A 112 -5.22 -6.15 3.17
C TYR A 112 -5.16 -6.60 1.72
N ARG A 113 -4.76 -7.85 1.51
CA ARG A 113 -4.75 -8.49 0.21
C ARG A 113 -5.87 -9.52 0.14
N GLU A 114 -6.58 -9.55 -0.97
CA GLU A 114 -7.61 -10.55 -1.27
C GLU A 114 -7.45 -11.08 -2.70
N SER A 115 -8.01 -12.27 -2.95
CA SER A 115 -8.07 -12.89 -4.28
C SER A 115 -9.41 -13.60 -4.56
N ALA A 116 -10.45 -13.27 -3.79
CA ALA A 116 -11.78 -13.86 -3.84
C ALA A 116 -12.85 -12.93 -4.46
N GLY A 117 -12.50 -11.69 -4.79
CA GLY A 117 -13.43 -10.70 -5.34
C GLY A 117 -14.31 -10.04 -4.29
N TYR A 118 -13.80 -9.86 -3.07
CA TYR A 118 -14.56 -9.27 -1.97
C TYR A 118 -15.02 -7.84 -2.26
N SER A 119 -16.21 -7.51 -1.79
CA SER A 119 -16.73 -6.14 -1.75
C SER A 119 -16.19 -5.38 -0.54
N GLU A 120 -16.39 -4.06 -0.54
CA GLU A 120 -16.05 -3.20 0.60
C GLU A 120 -16.69 -3.70 1.91
N ARG A 121 -17.94 -4.16 1.85
CA ARG A 121 -18.67 -4.65 3.03
C ARG A 121 -18.06 -5.94 3.58
N ASP A 122 -17.66 -6.85 2.69
CA ASP A 122 -17.01 -8.11 3.07
C ASP A 122 -15.66 -7.83 3.75
N VAL A 123 -14.90 -6.87 3.22
CA VAL A 123 -13.63 -6.45 3.81
C VAL A 123 -13.84 -5.92 5.23
N VAL A 124 -14.82 -5.04 5.46
CA VAL A 124 -15.12 -4.54 6.82
C VAL A 124 -15.49 -5.69 7.76
N ALA A 125 -16.38 -6.58 7.33
CA ALA A 125 -16.84 -7.69 8.16
C ALA A 125 -15.68 -8.61 8.59
N LEU A 126 -14.82 -8.97 7.64
CA LEU A 126 -13.65 -9.83 7.89
C LEU A 126 -12.60 -9.14 8.77
N VAL A 127 -12.35 -7.85 8.57
CA VAL A 127 -11.41 -7.10 9.41
C VAL A 127 -11.88 -7.05 10.86
N ARG A 128 -13.17 -6.82 11.09
CA ARG A 128 -13.76 -6.80 12.44
C ARG A 128 -13.70 -8.17 13.10
N ASP A 129 -14.15 -9.22 12.40
CA ASP A 129 -14.07 -10.59 12.91
C ASP A 129 -12.63 -11.01 13.26
N HIS A 130 -11.65 -10.63 12.45
CA HIS A 130 -10.24 -10.85 12.78
C HIS A 130 -9.79 -10.11 14.05
N LYS A 131 -10.17 -8.84 14.23
CA LYS A 131 -9.84 -8.07 15.43
C LYS A 131 -10.48 -8.67 16.67
N ASP A 132 -11.76 -9.05 16.59
CA ASP A 132 -12.50 -9.64 17.71
C ASP A 132 -11.86 -10.97 18.15
N ARG A 133 -11.45 -11.81 17.19
CA ARG A 133 -10.73 -13.06 17.46
C ARG A 133 -9.37 -12.81 18.11
N GLU A 134 -8.62 -11.84 17.61
CA GLU A 134 -7.32 -11.48 18.19
C GLU A 134 -7.46 -10.92 19.61
N GLN A 135 -8.49 -10.12 19.87
CA GLN A 135 -8.78 -9.61 21.21
C GLN A 135 -9.20 -10.75 22.16
N ALA A 136 -10.11 -11.62 21.76
CA ALA A 136 -10.51 -12.78 22.55
C ALA A 136 -9.33 -13.71 22.87
N ARG A 137 -8.41 -13.89 21.91
CA ARG A 137 -7.16 -14.64 22.12
C ARG A 137 -6.27 -13.99 23.18
N ARG A 138 -6.09 -12.67 23.12
CA ARG A 138 -5.28 -11.92 24.09
C ARG A 138 -5.89 -11.96 25.49
N GLU A 139 -7.20 -11.78 25.60
CA GLU A 139 -7.92 -11.86 26.87
C GLU A 139 -7.78 -13.25 27.50
N ARG A 140 -7.95 -14.31 26.70
CA ARG A 140 -7.73 -15.69 27.15
C ARG A 140 -6.30 -15.93 27.63
N ALA A 141 -5.30 -15.44 26.90
CA ALA A 141 -3.90 -15.57 27.30
C ALA A 141 -3.62 -14.87 28.63
N LYS A 142 -4.23 -13.69 28.85
CA LYS A 142 -4.11 -12.94 30.10
C LYS A 142 -4.71 -13.71 31.27
N LEU A 143 -5.92 -14.26 31.11
CA LEU A 143 -6.59 -15.05 32.15
C LEU A 143 -5.79 -16.29 32.54
N ILE A 144 -5.21 -16.99 31.56
CA ILE A 144 -4.36 -18.17 31.82
C ILE A 144 -3.11 -17.74 32.61
N SER A 145 -2.45 -16.66 32.20
CA SER A 145 -1.26 -16.15 32.90
C SER A 145 -1.57 -15.70 34.34
N GLU A 146 -2.72 -15.08 34.58
CA GLU A 146 -3.15 -14.66 35.92
C GLU A 146 -3.47 -15.88 36.80
N LEU A 147 -4.11 -16.91 36.24
CA LEU A 147 -4.39 -18.15 36.94
C LEU A 147 -3.08 -18.86 37.36
N ASP A 148 -2.13 -18.98 36.44
CA ASP A 148 -0.83 -19.60 36.69
C ASP A 148 -0.04 -18.85 37.79
N ALA A 149 -0.07 -17.52 37.76
CA ALA A 149 0.59 -16.70 38.78
C ALA A 149 -0.05 -16.90 40.17
N ASN A 150 -1.38 -16.99 40.24
CA ASN A 150 -2.10 -17.23 41.48
C ASN A 150 -1.84 -18.63 42.05
N LEU A 151 -1.76 -19.67 41.20
CA LEU A 151 -1.43 -21.03 41.64
C LEU A 151 -0.01 -21.09 42.24
N ARG A 152 0.99 -20.51 41.56
CA ARG A 152 2.36 -20.44 42.08
C ARG A 152 2.46 -19.73 43.43
N LYS A 153 1.66 -18.67 43.63
CA LYS A 153 1.62 -17.94 44.91
C LYS A 153 1.02 -18.78 46.04
N ARG A 154 0.07 -19.68 45.74
CA ARG A 154 -0.51 -20.61 46.73
C ARG A 154 0.44 -21.74 47.11
N ASP A 155 1.28 -22.20 46.19
CA ASP A 155 2.24 -23.27 46.47
C ASP A 155 3.46 -22.79 47.29
N GLN A 156 3.66 -21.48 47.41
CA GLN A 156 4.80 -20.85 48.12
C GLN A 156 4.45 -20.26 49.49
N GLY A 157 3.18 -20.29 49.90
CA GLY A 157 2.70 -19.78 51.19
C GLY A 157 2.14 -20.92 52.03
#